data_AF-A0A0R1PFU6-F1
#
_entry.id   AF-A0A0R1PFU6-F1
#
_cell.length_a   1.000
_cell.length_b   1.000
_cell.length_c   1.000
_cell.angle_alpha   90.00
_cell.angle_beta   90.00
_cell.angle_gamma   90.00
#
_symmetry.space_group_name_H-M   'P 1'
#
loop_
_entity.id
_entity.type
_entity.pdbx_description
1 polymer ?
#
loop_
_entity_poly.entity_id
_entity_poly.type
_entity_poly.pdbx_seq_one_letter_code
_entity_poly.pdbx_strand_id
1 'polypeptide(L)'
;MRTHSIFGYELLIKQWTPDGWRLPKSFVDIDLNVNAKLLVETTKILGKKVQYCSVNVSREQLMDTQMAKAIIKSQVQLYPTKLVVELTEEQGPHQYCDSKLVPYLRKFMEHGMQISLDDVGTGDNSFESIHSFLPLASELKFAL
;
A
#
# COMPACT_ATOMS: atom_id res chain seq x y z
N MET A 1 18.84 -16.39 -9.73
CA MET A 1 18.28 -17.36 -10.70
C MET A 1 16.97 -16.76 -11.22
N ARG A 2 16.81 -16.51 -12.53
CA ARG A 2 15.54 -15.98 -13.10
C ARG A 2 14.66 -17.16 -13.50
N THR A 3 13.51 -17.31 -12.85
CA THR A 3 12.61 -18.46 -13.00
C THR A 3 11.44 -18.21 -13.96
N HIS A 4 11.21 -16.95 -14.38
CA HIS A 4 10.03 -16.51 -15.15
C HIS A 4 8.67 -16.89 -14.53
N SER A 5 8.66 -17.30 -13.25
CA SER A 5 7.44 -17.58 -12.50
C SER A 5 6.88 -16.30 -11.90
N ILE A 6 5.55 -16.18 -11.87
CA ILE A 6 4.87 -15.09 -11.13
C ILE A 6 5.22 -15.24 -9.65
N PHE A 7 5.84 -14.21 -9.08
CA PHE A 7 6.19 -14.16 -7.65
C PHE A 7 5.06 -13.58 -6.80
N GLY A 8 4.35 -12.58 -7.33
CA GLY A 8 3.37 -11.83 -6.56
C GLY A 8 2.47 -10.96 -7.43
N TYR A 9 1.53 -10.31 -6.76
CA TYR A 9 0.60 -9.36 -7.34
C TYR A 9 0.64 -8.04 -6.59
N GLU A 10 0.41 -6.95 -7.30
CA GLU A 10 0.19 -5.64 -6.73
C GLU A 10 -1.26 -5.22 -7.00
N LEU A 11 -1.95 -4.77 -5.95
CA LEU A 11 -3.33 -4.32 -6.07
C LEU A 11 -3.36 -2.86 -6.51
N LEU A 12 -3.87 -2.64 -7.72
CA LEU A 12 -4.06 -1.32 -8.31
C LEU A 12 -5.53 -0.97 -8.40
N ILE A 13 -5.94 0.05 -7.66
CA ILE A 13 -7.31 0.55 -7.73
C ILE A 13 -7.55 1.30 -9.04
N LYS A 14 -8.74 1.15 -9.61
CA LYS A 14 -9.17 1.81 -10.84
C LYS A 14 -10.51 2.48 -10.63
N GLN A 15 -10.72 3.60 -11.32
CA GLN A 15 -12.01 4.27 -11.42
C GLN A 15 -12.60 4.08 -12.82
N TRP A 16 -13.92 3.95 -12.89
CA TRP A 16 -14.62 3.89 -14.17
C TRP A 16 -14.86 5.30 -14.71
N THR A 17 -14.44 5.55 -15.95
CA THR A 17 -14.56 6.83 -16.65
C THR A 17 -15.32 6.62 -17.97
N PRO A 18 -15.71 7.69 -18.69
CA PRO A 18 -16.27 7.55 -20.05
C PRO A 18 -15.36 6.75 -21.01
N ASP A 19 -14.05 6.77 -20.78
CA ASP A 19 -13.05 6.01 -21.56
C ASP A 19 -12.75 4.61 -20.99
N GLY A 20 -13.53 4.16 -19.99
CA GLY A 20 -13.38 2.87 -19.32
C GLY A 20 -12.59 2.94 -18.01
N TRP A 21 -12.05 1.80 -17.56
CA TRP A 21 -11.25 1.72 -16.33
C TRP A 21 -9.92 2.46 -16.50
N ARG A 22 -9.66 3.41 -15.61
CA ARG A 22 -8.45 4.24 -15.56
C ARG A 22 -7.88 4.27 -14.15
N LEU A 23 -6.59 4.58 -14.03
CA LEU A 23 -6.04 4.94 -12.72
C LEU A 23 -6.76 6.21 -12.22
N PRO A 24 -6.99 6.34 -10.91
CA PRO A 24 -7.36 7.64 -10.36
C PRO A 24 -6.23 8.64 -10.59
N LYS A 25 -6.55 9.94 -10.61
CA LYS A 25 -5.50 10.98 -10.65
C LYS A 25 -4.82 11.10 -9.29
N SER A 26 -5.59 10.87 -8.23
CA SER A 26 -5.12 10.78 -6.84
C SER A 26 -5.89 9.68 -6.10
N PHE A 27 -5.23 8.98 -5.19
CA PHE A 27 -5.87 8.03 -4.29
C PHE A 27 -6.98 8.65 -3.43
N VAL A 28 -6.98 9.97 -3.20
CA VAL A 28 -8.06 10.65 -2.47
C VAL A 28 -9.30 10.96 -3.34
N ASP A 29 -9.21 10.80 -4.66
CA ASP A 29 -10.38 10.91 -5.56
C ASP A 29 -11.37 9.75 -5.37
N ILE A 30 -10.90 8.65 -4.79
CA ILE A 30 -11.72 7.47 -4.50
C ILE A 30 -12.18 7.54 -3.05
N ASP A 31 -13.51 7.46 -2.84
CA ASP A 31 -14.09 7.40 -1.51
C ASP A 31 -13.41 6.32 -0.66
N LEU A 32 -12.99 6.72 0.55
CA LEU A 32 -12.24 5.84 1.45
C LEU A 32 -13.04 4.60 1.84
N ASN A 33 -14.37 4.70 2.01
CA ASN A 33 -15.20 3.54 2.32
C ASN A 33 -15.29 2.56 1.15
N VAL A 34 -15.36 3.09 -0.07
CA VAL A 34 -15.32 2.27 -1.29
C VAL A 34 -13.97 1.56 -1.39
N ASN A 35 -12.86 2.26 -1.20
CA ASN A 35 -11.52 1.65 -1.24
C ASN A 35 -11.36 0.58 -0.16
N ALA A 36 -11.66 0.91 1.10
CA ALA A 36 -11.58 -0.01 2.23
C ALA A 36 -12.42 -1.28 2.03
N LYS A 37 -13.66 -1.13 1.53
CA LYS A 37 -14.53 -2.27 1.22
C LYS A 37 -13.96 -3.12 0.07
N LEU A 38 -13.54 -2.48 -1.02
CA LEU A 38 -13.02 -3.17 -2.19
C LEU A 38 -11.74 -3.95 -1.87
N LEU A 39 -10.86 -3.38 -1.05
CA LEU A 39 -9.65 -4.06 -0.58
C LEU A 39 -10.00 -5.36 0.15
N VAL A 40 -10.93 -5.30 1.11
CA VAL A 40 -11.37 -6.46 1.89
C VAL A 40 -12.06 -7.51 1.01
N GLU A 41 -12.88 -7.10 0.05
CA GLU A 41 -13.55 -8.03 -0.87
C GLU A 41 -12.55 -8.69 -1.82
N THR A 42 -11.58 -7.93 -2.33
CA THR A 42 -10.52 -8.41 -3.23
C THR A 42 -9.62 -9.41 -2.52
N THR A 43 -9.13 -9.10 -1.33
CA THR A 43 -8.26 -10.02 -0.58
C THR A 43 -8.99 -11.29 -0.14
N LYS A 44 -10.31 -11.24 0.05
CA LYS A 44 -11.12 -12.43 0.30
C LYS A 44 -11.16 -13.36 -0.92
N ILE A 45 -11.23 -12.80 -2.13
CA ILE A 45 -11.24 -13.58 -3.39
C ILE A 45 -9.87 -14.22 -3.65
N LEU A 46 -8.79 -13.47 -3.39
CA LEU A 46 -7.42 -13.97 -3.50
C LEU A 46 -7.16 -15.07 -2.47
N GLY A 47 -7.50 -14.82 -1.20
CA GLY A 47 -7.26 -15.76 -0.11
C GLY A 47 -5.82 -16.29 -0.13
N LYS A 48 -5.67 -17.61 -0.14
CA LYS A 48 -4.36 -18.29 -0.15
C LYS A 48 -3.78 -18.56 -1.55
N LYS A 49 -4.38 -18.01 -2.61
CA LYS A 49 -3.96 -18.29 -4.01
C LYS A 49 -2.69 -17.54 -4.42
N VAL A 50 -2.28 -16.54 -3.63
CA VAL A 50 -1.16 -15.66 -3.92
C VAL A 50 -0.10 -15.82 -2.83
N GLN A 51 1.18 -15.85 -3.23
CA GLN A 51 2.31 -15.98 -2.30
C GLN A 51 2.87 -14.63 -1.84
N TYR A 52 2.55 -13.58 -2.59
CA TYR A 52 2.89 -12.19 -2.30
C TYR A 52 1.75 -11.31 -2.83
N CYS A 53 1.36 -10.31 -2.05
CA CYS A 53 0.37 -9.31 -2.41
C CYS A 53 0.79 -7.97 -1.83
N SER A 54 0.86 -6.91 -2.63
CA SER A 54 1.05 -5.54 -2.14
C SER A 54 -0.19 -4.68 -2.37
N VAL A 55 -0.33 -3.63 -1.56
CA VAL A 55 -1.36 -2.59 -1.72
C VAL A 55 -0.73 -1.22 -1.55
N ASN A 56 -1.02 -0.34 -2.50
CA ASN A 56 -0.64 1.07 -2.47
C ASN A 56 -1.45 1.82 -1.41
N VAL A 57 -0.78 2.57 -0.56
CA VAL A 57 -1.37 3.36 0.52
C VAL A 57 -0.75 4.74 0.55
N SER A 58 -1.57 5.77 0.33
CA SER A 58 -1.13 7.15 0.49
C SER A 58 -1.00 7.54 1.96
N ARG A 59 -0.26 8.62 2.26
CA ARG A 59 -0.12 9.13 3.63
C ARG A 59 -1.47 9.51 4.26
N GLU A 60 -2.41 10.02 3.46
CA GLU A 60 -3.78 10.32 3.89
C GLU A 60 -4.51 9.03 4.32
N GLN A 61 -4.44 7.99 3.48
CA GLN A 61 -5.06 6.69 3.76
C GLN A 61 -4.45 5.98 4.96
N LEU A 62 -3.14 6.12 5.17
CA LEU A 62 -2.43 5.56 6.33
C LEU A 62 -2.97 6.13 7.65
N MET A 63 -3.35 7.41 7.65
CA MET A 63 -3.86 8.12 8.82
C MET A 63 -5.36 7.87 9.07
N ASP A 64 -6.07 7.27 8.11
CA ASP A 64 -7.48 6.93 8.26
C ASP A 64 -7.69 5.61 9.02
N THR A 65 -8.51 5.67 10.07
CA THR A 65 -8.75 4.52 10.95
C THR A 65 -9.55 3.40 10.28
N GLN A 66 -10.40 3.72 9.30
CA GLN A 66 -11.20 2.73 8.60
C GLN A 66 -10.34 1.97 7.59
N MET A 67 -9.52 2.69 6.82
CA MET A 67 -8.57 2.11 5.90
C MET A 67 -7.55 1.23 6.63
N ALA A 68 -7.00 1.69 7.76
CA ALA A 68 -6.10 0.88 8.58
C ALA A 68 -6.76 -0.43 9.07
N LYS A 69 -8.04 -0.39 9.46
CA LYS A 69 -8.80 -1.60 9.84
C LYS A 69 -9.01 -2.53 8.64
N ALA A 70 -9.27 -1.98 7.45
CA ALA A 70 -9.43 -2.76 6.23
C ALA A 70 -8.14 -3.48 5.85
N ILE A 71 -6.99 -2.78 5.88
CA ILE A 71 -5.66 -3.34 5.61
C ILE A 71 -5.35 -4.50 6.58
N ILE A 72 -5.58 -4.31 7.89
CA ILE A 72 -5.37 -5.38 8.89
C ILE A 72 -6.29 -6.58 8.63
N LYS A 73 -7.56 -6.34 8.30
CA LYS A 73 -8.51 -7.41 7.96
C LYS A 73 -8.07 -8.18 6.71
N SER A 74 -7.54 -7.48 5.72
CA SER A 74 -6.99 -8.06 4.50
C SER A 74 -5.77 -8.94 4.77
N GLN A 75 -4.87 -8.53 5.66
CA GLN A 75 -3.77 -9.40 6.13
C GLN A 75 -4.29 -10.70 6.75
N VAL A 76 -5.33 -10.64 7.58
CA VAL A 76 -5.92 -11.85 8.19
C VAL A 76 -6.46 -12.81 7.14
N GLN A 77 -7.04 -12.29 6.06
CA GLN A 77 -7.61 -13.11 4.97
C GLN A 77 -6.54 -13.76 4.08
N LEU A 78 -5.40 -13.09 3.90
CA LEU A 78 -4.30 -13.57 3.07
C LEU A 78 -3.38 -14.56 3.80
N TYR A 79 -3.44 -14.64 5.14
CA TYR A 79 -2.59 -15.53 5.93
C TYR A 79 -2.58 -16.98 5.39
N PRO A 80 -1.41 -17.60 5.18
CA PRO A 80 -0.08 -17.21 5.69
C PRO A 80 0.69 -16.20 4.83
N THR A 81 0.14 -15.74 3.70
CA THR A 81 0.77 -14.72 2.87
C THR A 81 0.81 -13.38 3.59
N LYS A 82 1.97 -12.71 3.53
CA LYS A 82 2.14 -11.37 4.07
C LYS A 82 1.65 -10.35 3.04
N LEU A 83 0.78 -9.45 3.47
CA LEU A 83 0.43 -8.26 2.74
C LEU A 83 1.57 -7.24 2.89
N VAL A 84 2.00 -6.68 1.77
CA VAL A 84 2.98 -5.61 1.73
C VAL A 84 2.24 -4.28 1.60
N VAL A 85 2.39 -3.41 2.59
CA VAL A 85 1.86 -2.04 2.57
C VAL A 85 2.90 -1.17 1.87
N GLU A 86 2.52 -0.65 0.72
CA GLU A 86 3.37 0.14 -0.14
C GLU A 86 3.06 1.62 0.04
N LEU A 87 3.96 2.33 0.73
CA LEU A 87 3.80 3.75 1.01
C LEU A 87 4.20 4.55 -0.24
N THR A 88 3.22 5.20 -0.84
CA THR A 88 3.40 5.98 -2.07
C THR A 88 3.98 7.36 -1.77
N GLU A 89 4.58 8.02 -2.76
CA GLU A 89 4.98 9.44 -2.62
C GLU A 89 3.79 10.42 -2.68
N GLU A 90 2.62 9.95 -3.12
CA GLU A 90 1.43 10.81 -3.30
C GLU A 90 1.16 11.73 -2.11
N GLN A 91 1.12 13.03 -2.39
CA GLN A 91 0.72 14.06 -1.45
C GLN A 91 -0.80 14.11 -1.34
N GLY A 92 -1.30 14.06 -0.11
CA GLY A 92 -2.70 14.30 0.21
C GLY A 92 -3.00 15.78 0.48
N PRO A 93 -4.25 16.11 0.81
CA PRO A 93 -4.61 17.46 1.26
C PRO A 93 -3.92 17.85 2.58
N HIS A 94 -3.48 16.86 3.37
CA HIS A 94 -2.75 17.09 4.61
C HIS A 94 -1.28 16.66 4.50
N GLN A 95 -0.42 17.41 5.20
CA GLN A 95 0.97 17.05 5.41
C GLN A 95 1.16 16.45 6.80
N TYR A 96 1.86 15.32 6.85
CA TYR A 96 2.15 14.59 8.08
C TYR A 96 3.66 14.44 8.25
N CYS A 97 4.17 14.77 9.43
CA CYS A 97 5.54 14.45 9.78
C CYS A 97 5.72 12.93 9.89
N ASP A 98 6.88 12.41 9.52
CA ASP A 98 7.22 10.99 9.61
C ASP A 98 6.98 10.40 11.00
N SER A 99 7.25 11.18 12.05
CA SER A 99 7.01 10.79 13.45
C SER A 99 5.55 10.45 13.75
N LYS A 100 4.60 10.99 12.97
CA LYS A 100 3.17 10.63 13.05
C LYS A 100 2.82 9.40 12.24
N LEU A 101 3.53 9.12 11.14
CA LEU A 101 3.26 8.01 10.22
C LEU A 101 3.88 6.70 10.73
N VAL A 102 5.10 6.76 11.29
CA VAL A 102 5.86 5.61 11.78
C VAL A 102 5.06 4.70 12.73
N PRO A 103 4.30 5.21 13.73
CA PRO A 103 3.49 4.36 14.59
C PRO A 103 2.46 3.50 13.85
N TYR A 104 1.85 4.02 12.78
CA TYR A 104 0.87 3.28 11.98
C TYR A 104 1.53 2.16 11.16
N LEU A 105 2.71 2.44 10.57
CA LEU A 105 3.50 1.44 9.87
C LEU A 105 3.96 0.32 10.82
N ARG A 106 4.45 0.68 12.02
CA ARG A 106 4.82 -0.31 13.05
C ARG A 106 3.65 -1.18 13.46
N LYS A 107 2.46 -0.57 13.66
CA LYS A 107 1.24 -1.32 13.92
C LYS A 107 0.96 -2.35 12.82
N PHE A 108 1.14 -2.00 11.55
CA PHE A 108 0.99 -2.99 10.48
C PHE A 108 2.00 -4.14 10.58
N MET A 109 3.27 -3.84 10.89
CA MET A 109 4.30 -4.86 11.11
C MET A 109 3.96 -5.80 12.28
N GLU A 110 3.40 -5.28 13.38
CA GLU A 110 2.93 -6.07 14.52
C GLU A 110 1.81 -7.05 14.13
N HIS A 111 1.03 -6.73 13.10
CA HIS A 111 0.04 -7.61 12.50
C HIS A 111 0.59 -8.57 11.43
N GLY A 112 1.92 -8.63 11.27
CA GLY A 112 2.61 -9.56 10.37
C GLY A 112 2.79 -9.08 8.93
N MET A 113 2.45 -7.82 8.66
CA MET A 113 2.64 -7.20 7.34
C MET A 113 4.09 -6.75 7.13
N GLN A 114 4.40 -6.42 5.87
CA GLN A 114 5.66 -5.86 5.42
C GLN A 114 5.44 -4.46 4.86
N ILE A 115 6.49 -3.63 4.84
CA ILE A 115 6.43 -2.27 4.32
C ILE A 115 7.31 -2.16 3.08
N SER A 116 6.77 -1.59 2.01
CA SER A 116 7.50 -1.18 0.81
C SER A 116 7.46 0.34 0.69
N LEU A 117 8.53 0.93 0.19
CA LEU A 117 8.54 2.34 -0.22
C LEU A 117 8.53 2.37 -1.75
N ASP A 118 7.56 3.08 -2.32
CA ASP A 118 7.39 3.19 -3.77
C ASP A 118 8.12 4.41 -4.35
N ASP A 119 8.39 4.42 -5.66
CA ASP A 119 9.01 5.53 -6.40
C ASP A 119 10.28 6.13 -5.76
N VAL A 120 11.10 5.29 -5.12
CA VAL A 120 12.34 5.73 -4.46
C VAL A 120 13.34 6.26 -5.48
N GLY A 121 13.91 7.43 -5.19
CA GLY A 121 14.93 8.08 -6.02
C GLY A 121 14.35 9.00 -7.11
N THR A 122 13.02 9.12 -7.18
CA THR A 122 12.31 10.10 -8.01
C THR A 122 11.40 10.97 -7.15
N GLY A 123 10.91 12.07 -7.73
CA GLY A 123 9.90 12.92 -7.11
C GLY A 123 10.28 13.39 -5.71
N ASP A 124 9.40 13.10 -4.75
CA ASP A 124 9.51 13.51 -3.34
C ASP A 124 10.20 12.44 -2.47
N ASN A 125 10.33 11.20 -2.96
CA ASN A 125 10.97 10.09 -2.24
C ASN A 125 12.51 10.05 -2.46
N SER A 126 13.18 11.16 -2.16
CA SER A 126 14.65 11.23 -2.06
C SER A 126 15.18 10.43 -0.86
N PHE A 127 16.49 10.11 -0.85
CA PHE A 127 17.10 9.40 0.27
C PHE A 127 16.88 10.11 1.62
N GLU A 128 16.98 11.44 1.63
CA GLU A 128 16.80 12.25 2.84
C GLU A 128 15.35 12.21 3.33
N SER A 129 14.37 12.26 2.43
CA SER A 129 12.95 12.28 2.80
C SER A 129 12.44 10.92 3.27
N ILE A 130 13.04 9.82 2.82
CA ILE A 130 12.63 8.47 3.24
C ILE A 130 13.45 7.91 4.39
N HIS A 131 14.49 8.61 4.85
CA HIS A 131 15.47 8.08 5.81
C HIS A 131 14.81 7.52 7.08
N SER A 132 13.77 8.20 7.59
CA SER A 132 12.99 7.78 8.76
C SER A 132 12.25 6.46 8.56
N PHE A 133 11.89 6.12 7.32
CA PHE A 133 11.13 4.91 6.96
C PHE A 133 12.02 3.73 6.60
N LEU A 134 13.27 3.96 6.18
CA LEU A 134 14.21 2.91 5.77
C LEU A 134 14.35 1.77 6.81
N PRO A 135 14.41 2.03 8.14
CA PRO A 135 14.48 0.94 9.13
C PRO A 135 13.22 0.05 9.21
N LEU A 136 12.09 0.49 8.63
CA LEU A 136 10.83 -0.26 8.59
C LEU A 136 10.62 -0.99 7.27
N ALA A 137 11.28 -0.54 6.20
CA ALA A 137 11.09 -1.03 4.85
C ALA A 137 11.74 -2.41 4.67
N SER A 138 10.95 -3.38 4.22
CA SER A 138 11.45 -4.67 3.74
C SER A 138 11.74 -4.68 2.25
N GLU A 139 11.24 -3.67 1.53
CA GLU A 139 11.35 -3.53 0.08
C GLU A 139 11.47 -2.04 -0.29
N LEU A 140 12.26 -1.74 -1.32
CA LEU A 140 12.32 -0.44 -1.97
C LEU A 140 12.04 -0.66 -3.45
N LYS A 141 11.06 0.06 -4.00
CA LYS A 141 10.82 0.11 -5.44
C LYS A 141 11.37 1.41 -5.98
N PHE A 142 12.23 1.28 -6.99
CA PHE A 142 12.81 2.42 -7.70
C PHE A 142 11.98 2.67 -8.95
N ALA A 143 11.65 3.92 -9.24
CA ALA A 143 11.11 4.29 -10.54
C ALA A 143 12.20 4.09 -11.60
N LEU A 144 11.96 3.19 -12.56
CA LEU A 144 12.90 2.79 -13.62
C LEU A 144 12.42 3.21 -15.00
#